data_AF-A0A523JEI8-F1
#
_entry.id   AF-A0A523JEI8-F1
#
_cell.length_a   1.000
_cell.length_b   1.000
_cell.length_c   1.000
_cell.angle_alpha   90.00
_cell.angle_beta   90.00
_cell.angle_gamma   90.00
#
_symmetry.space_group_name_H-M   'P 1'
#
loop_
_entity.id
_entity.type
_entity.pdbx_description
1 polymer ?
#
loop_
_entity_poly.entity_id
_entity_poly.type
_entity_poly.pdbx_seq_one_letter_code
_entity_poly.pdbx_strand_id
1 'polypeptide(L)'
;MKPLAPTLDRWEKTGLRFEHQGHSIFYRDEGEGPPLLCVHGFPTASWDWHRLWPELASVCFLNGGLFPEVHRALLAQRLLLSPLGPLVARLMNERRFRATFPSSFA
;
A
#
# COMPACT_ATOMS: atom_id res chain seq x y z
N MET A 1 25.96 -7.59 -13.38
CA MET A 1 24.62 -8.10 -13.75
C MET A 1 23.64 -7.53 -12.72
N LYS A 2 22.62 -6.74 -13.12
CA LYS A 2 21.63 -6.22 -12.16
C LYS A 2 20.81 -7.38 -11.59
N PRO A 3 20.52 -7.43 -10.27
CA PRO A 3 19.64 -8.45 -9.72
C PRO A 3 18.28 -8.40 -10.43
N LEU A 4 17.73 -9.56 -10.77
CA LEU A 4 16.36 -9.64 -11.25
C LEU A 4 15.42 -9.19 -10.13
N ALA A 5 14.37 -8.45 -10.49
CA ALA A 5 13.32 -8.11 -9.54
C ALA A 5 12.73 -9.39 -8.91
N PRO A 6 12.40 -9.39 -7.61
CA PRO A 6 11.83 -10.56 -6.95
C PRO A 6 10.47 -10.93 -7.58
N THR A 7 9.97 -12.13 -7.31
CA THR A 7 8.59 -12.55 -7.60
C THR A 7 7.67 -12.19 -6.45
N LEU A 8 6.35 -12.14 -6.68
CA LEU A 8 5.37 -11.79 -5.65
C LEU A 8 5.41 -12.77 -4.46
N ASP A 9 5.46 -14.07 -4.75
CA ASP A 9 5.61 -15.12 -3.73
C ASP A 9 6.88 -14.94 -2.89
N ARG A 10 8.00 -14.62 -3.54
CA ARG A 10 9.26 -14.36 -2.82
C ARG A 10 9.17 -13.09 -1.98
N TRP A 11 8.54 -12.04 -2.50
CA TRP A 11 8.37 -10.77 -1.79
C TRP A 11 7.58 -10.91 -0.51
N GLU A 12 6.47 -11.66 -0.58
CA GLU A 12 5.65 -11.97 0.58
C GLU A 12 6.41 -12.85 1.59
N LYS A 13 7.10 -13.89 1.12
CA LYS A 13 7.83 -14.83 2.00
C LYS A 13 9.01 -14.20 2.73
N THR A 14 9.69 -13.22 2.14
CA THR A 14 10.87 -12.60 2.74
C THR A 14 10.59 -11.28 3.43
N GLY A 15 9.34 -10.83 3.48
CA GLY A 15 8.97 -9.68 4.30
C GLY A 15 8.71 -10.06 5.76
N LEU A 16 8.57 -9.03 6.58
CA LEU A 16 8.28 -9.12 8.00
C LEU A 16 6.81 -8.73 8.25
N ARG A 17 6.30 -9.06 9.43
CA ARG A 17 4.97 -8.63 9.88
C ARG A 17 5.08 -8.10 11.31
N PHE A 18 4.32 -7.05 11.62
CA PHE A 18 4.17 -6.57 13.00
C PHE A 18 2.70 -6.41 13.34
N GLU A 19 2.37 -6.60 14.62
CA GLU A 19 1.01 -6.47 15.11
C GLU A 19 0.77 -5.05 15.63
N HIS A 20 -0.32 -4.43 15.20
CA HIS A 20 -0.75 -3.13 15.71
C HIS A 20 -2.27 -3.09 15.80
N GLN A 21 -2.80 -2.84 17.01
CA GLN A 21 -4.25 -2.78 17.27
C GLN A 21 -5.02 -4.02 16.78
N GLY A 22 -4.40 -5.21 16.85
CA GLY A 22 -5.00 -6.47 16.38
C GLY A 22 -4.95 -6.68 14.87
N HIS A 23 -4.23 -5.82 14.14
CA HIS A 23 -3.97 -5.98 12.71
C HIS A 23 -2.52 -6.38 12.48
N SER A 24 -2.34 -7.42 11.67
CA SER A 24 -1.04 -7.87 11.20
C SER A 24 -0.63 -7.08 9.97
N ILE A 25 0.44 -6.31 10.07
CA ILE A 25 0.90 -5.36 9.05
C ILE A 25 2.19 -5.90 8.44
N PHE A 26 2.13 -6.27 7.16
CA PHE A 26 3.29 -6.67 6.37
C PHE A 26 4.26 -5.50 6.11
N TYR A 27 5.55 -5.73 6.20
CA TYR A 27 6.54 -4.70 5.89
C TYR A 27 7.86 -5.33 5.43
N ARG A 28 8.80 -4.52 4.97
CA ARG A 28 10.14 -4.98 4.56
C ARG A 28 11.18 -4.04 5.12
N ASP A 29 12.22 -4.60 5.71
CA ASP A 29 13.32 -3.83 6.30
C ASP A 29 14.63 -4.42 5.80
N GLU A 30 15.25 -3.76 4.82
CA GLU A 30 16.52 -4.21 4.23
C GLU A 30 17.42 -3.02 3.86
N GLY A 31 18.72 -3.19 4.09
CA GLY A 31 19.76 -2.22 3.74
C GLY A 31 20.45 -1.59 4.95
N GLU A 32 21.52 -0.82 4.70
CA GLU A 32 22.40 -0.26 5.75
C GLU A 32 22.57 1.27 5.67
N GLY A 33 21.94 1.93 4.69
CA GLY A 33 22.02 3.39 4.53
C GLY A 33 20.94 4.17 5.32
N PRO A 34 20.80 5.48 5.05
CA PRO A 34 19.82 6.33 5.72
C PRO A 34 18.38 5.82 5.52
N PRO A 35 17.58 5.68 6.60
CA PRO A 35 16.22 5.16 6.49
C PRO A 35 15.34 6.00 5.55
N LEU A 36 14.77 5.35 4.55
CA LEU A 36 13.70 5.89 3.72
C LEU A 36 12.38 5.19 4.09
N LEU A 37 11.27 5.92 4.06
CA LEU A 37 9.93 5.36 4.27
C LEU A 37 9.13 5.50 2.97
N CYS A 38 8.78 4.37 2.35
CA CYS A 38 7.91 4.38 1.17
C CYS A 38 6.49 3.98 1.54
N VAL A 39 5.53 4.82 1.17
CA VAL A 39 4.10 4.62 1.42
C VAL A 39 3.41 4.39 0.09
N HIS A 40 2.62 3.32 -0.02
CA HIS A 40 1.77 3.08 -1.19
C HIS A 40 0.39 3.72 -1.01
N GLY A 41 -0.30 3.96 -2.12
CA GLY A 41 -1.68 4.44 -2.12
C GLY A 41 -2.70 3.29 -2.21
N PHE A 42 -3.98 3.62 -2.05
CA PHE A 42 -5.05 2.75 -2.53
C PHE A 42 -5.19 2.89 -4.06
N PRO A 43 -5.45 1.83 -4.83
CA PRO A 43 -5.72 0.44 -4.44
C PRO A 43 -4.49 -0.49 -4.51
N THR A 44 -3.27 0.04 -4.39
CA THR A 44 -2.04 -0.74 -4.59
C THR A 44 -1.44 -1.25 -3.28
N ALA A 45 -0.26 -1.85 -3.34
CA ALA A 45 0.41 -2.49 -2.20
C ALA A 45 1.93 -2.26 -2.26
N SER A 46 2.64 -2.70 -1.22
CA SER A 46 4.12 -2.62 -1.14
C SER A 46 4.83 -3.25 -2.35
N TRP A 47 4.16 -4.17 -3.06
CA TRP A 47 4.67 -4.79 -4.28
C TRP A 47 5.00 -3.79 -5.41
N ASP A 48 4.41 -2.59 -5.44
CA ASP A 48 4.74 -1.56 -6.45
C ASP A 48 6.24 -1.22 -6.46
N TRP A 49 6.91 -1.38 -5.32
CA TRP A 49 8.32 -1.04 -5.15
C TRP A 49 9.28 -2.16 -5.57
N HIS A 50 8.82 -3.36 -5.94
CA HIS A 50 9.67 -4.54 -6.15
C HIS A 50 10.76 -4.36 -7.22
N ARG A 51 10.50 -3.57 -8.26
CA ARG A 51 11.48 -3.29 -9.33
C ARG A 51 12.53 -2.26 -8.92
N LEU A 52 12.16 -1.34 -8.04
CA LEU A 52 13.05 -0.31 -7.51
C LEU A 52 13.85 -0.84 -6.32
N TRP A 53 13.35 -1.90 -5.67
CA TRP A 53 13.92 -2.49 -4.46
C TRP A 53 15.44 -2.74 -4.51
N PRO A 54 16.03 -3.32 -5.57
CA PRO A 54 17.47 -3.58 -5.61
C PRO A 54 18.32 -2.30 -5.56
N GLU A 55 17.77 -1.16 -5.97
CA GLU A 55 18.48 0.13 -6.01
C GLU A 55 18.25 0.95 -4.73
N LEU A 56 17.26 0.57 -3.91
CA LEU A 56 16.87 1.32 -2.72
C LEU A 56 17.73 0.99 -1.49
N ALA A 57 18.33 -0.20 -1.39
CA ALA A 57 19.45 -0.69 -0.54
C ALA A 57 19.68 -0.10 0.89
N SER A 58 18.70 0.59 1.48
CA SER A 58 18.81 1.37 2.72
C SER A 58 17.45 1.78 3.30
N VAL A 59 16.47 0.87 3.33
CA VAL A 59 15.07 1.30 3.51
C VAL A 59 14.31 0.39 4.47
N CYS A 60 13.92 0.96 5.61
CA CYS A 60 12.93 0.42 6.52
C CYS A 60 11.54 0.84 6.01
N PHE A 61 10.85 -0.06 5.31
CA PHE A 61 9.48 0.19 4.90
C PHE A 61 8.56 -0.06 6.08
N LEU A 62 7.64 0.85 6.32
CA LEU A 62 6.41 0.59 7.04
C LEU A 62 5.28 0.92 6.06
N ASN A 63 4.43 -0.07 5.76
CA ASN A 63 3.00 0.04 5.43
C ASN A 63 2.55 -1.27 4.78
N GLY A 64 1.90 -2.09 5.59
CA GLY A 64 1.33 -3.36 5.19
C GLY A 64 -0.03 -3.19 4.57
N GLY A 65 -0.09 -3.52 3.28
CA GLY A 65 -1.31 -3.97 2.65
C GLY A 65 -1.13 -5.41 2.21
N LEU A 66 -1.29 -6.36 3.13
CA LEU A 66 -1.52 -7.75 2.71
C LEU A 66 -2.56 -8.40 3.59
N PHE A 67 -3.77 -7.86 3.47
CA PHE A 67 -5.02 -8.59 3.66
C PHE A 67 -6.12 -7.87 2.87
N PRO A 68 -6.41 -8.29 1.63
CA PRO A 68 -7.70 -8.03 0.99
C PRO A 68 -8.89 -8.32 1.93
N GLU A 69 -8.70 -9.22 2.91
CA GLU A 69 -9.68 -9.63 3.92
C GLU A 69 -9.98 -8.55 4.98
N VAL A 70 -9.01 -7.69 5.37
CA VAL A 70 -9.28 -6.53 6.26
C VAL A 70 -9.49 -5.22 5.49
N HIS A 71 -9.29 -5.24 4.17
CA HIS A 71 -9.55 -4.08 3.33
C HIS A 71 -11.05 -3.94 3.02
N ARG A 72 -11.78 -3.25 3.90
CA ARG A 72 -13.13 -2.77 3.58
C ARG A 72 -13.03 -1.59 2.62
N ALA A 73 -13.03 -1.90 1.32
CA ALA A 73 -13.23 -0.89 0.28
C ALA A 73 -14.51 -0.10 0.59
N LEU A 74 -14.39 1.20 0.79
CA LEU A 74 -15.50 2.09 1.05
C LEU A 74 -16.50 2.00 -0.12
N LEU A 75 -17.79 2.24 0.14
CA LEU A 75 -18.83 2.22 -0.89
C LEU A 75 -18.46 3.07 -2.10
N ALA A 76 -17.82 4.23 -1.88
CA ALA A 76 -17.31 5.08 -2.95
C ALA A 76 -16.26 4.38 -3.83
N GLN A 77 -15.31 3.65 -3.23
CA GLN A 77 -14.29 2.89 -3.95
C GLN A 77 -14.93 1.74 -4.75
N ARG A 78 -15.92 1.05 -4.17
CA ARG A 78 -16.68 0.00 -4.88
C ARG A 78 -17.49 0.56 -6.06
N LEU A 79 -18.10 1.73 -5.90
CA LEU A 79 -18.86 2.40 -6.95
C LEU A 79 -17.95 2.93 -8.06
N LEU A 80 -16.76 3.45 -7.71
CA LEU A 80 -15.74 3.88 -8.67
C LEU A 80 -15.21 2.71 -9.53
N LEU A 81 -15.17 1.50 -8.97
CA LEU A 81 -14.76 0.29 -9.69
C LEU A 81 -15.90 -0.34 -10.54
N SER A 82 -17.12 0.19 -10.47
CA SER A 82 -18.26 -0.30 -11.25
C SER A 82 -18.33 0.34 -12.65
N PRO A 83 -19.19 -0.14 -13.57
CA PRO A 83 -19.44 0.53 -14.84
C PRO A 83 -19.92 1.99 -14.70
N LEU A 84 -20.46 2.38 -13.54
CA LEU A 84 -20.84 3.76 -13.22
C LEU A 84 -19.66 4.62 -12.73
N GLY A 85 -18.47 4.03 -12.59
CA GLY A 85 -17.26 4.66 -12.09
C GLY A 85 -16.94 6.02 -12.71
N PRO A 86 -17.00 6.19 -14.05
CA PRO A 86 -16.76 7.49 -14.68
C PRO A 86 -17.73 8.59 -14.26
N LEU A 87 -19.00 8.25 -14.00
CA LEU A 87 -20.01 9.20 -13.51
C LEU A 87 -19.76 9.55 -12.04
N VAL A 88 -19.44 8.54 -11.23
CA VAL A 88 -19.11 8.73 -9.81
C VAL A 88 -17.84 9.57 -9.67
N ALA A 89 -16.82 9.34 -10.49
CA ALA A 89 -15.58 10.11 -10.53
C ALA A 89 -15.83 11.59 -10.89
N ARG A 90 -16.72 11.86 -11.86
CA ARG A 90 -17.15 13.23 -12.21
C ARG A 90 -17.86 13.96 -11.07
N LEU A 91 -18.49 13.22 -10.15
CA LEU A 91 -19.13 13.77 -8.97
C LEU A 91 -18.19 13.83 -7.75
N MET A 92 -16.98 13.27 -7.82
CA MET A 92 -15.99 13.37 -6.75
C MET A 92 -15.20 14.67 -6.85
N ASN A 93 -14.90 15.25 -5.68
CA ASN A 93 -14.00 16.39 -5.52
C ASN A 93 -13.20 16.23 -4.22
N GLU A 94 -12.18 17.05 -4.04
CA GLU A 94 -11.27 16.97 -2.90
C GLU A 94 -11.99 16.99 -1.54
N ARG A 95 -13.05 17.80 -1.39
CA ARG A 95 -13.83 17.87 -0.15
C ARG A 95 -14.55 16.56 0.16
N ARG A 96 -15.19 15.97 -0.86
CA ARG A 96 -15.88 14.68 -0.74
C ARG A 96 -14.91 13.53 -0.50
N PHE A 97 -13.75 13.57 -1.14
CA PHE A 97 -12.67 12.62 -0.89
C PHE A 97 -12.16 12.71 0.55
N ARG A 98 -11.89 13.91 1.05
CA ARG A 98 -11.46 14.12 2.44
C ARG A 98 -12.49 13.65 3.46
N ALA A 99 -13.78 13.83 3.16
CA ALA A 99 -14.88 13.33 4.01
C ALA A 99 -14.97 11.79 4.08
N THR A 100 -14.26 11.06 3.20
CA THR A 100 -14.15 9.59 3.30
C THR A 100 -13.03 9.11 4.24
N PHE A 101 -12.16 10.00 4.70
CA PHE A 101 -11.17 9.69 5.73
C PHE A 101 -11.77 9.96 7.12
N PRO A 102 -11.75 8.98 8.04
CA PRO A 102 -12.14 9.24 9.43
C PRO A 102 -11.22 10.30 10.05
N SER A 103 -11.75 11.09 10.98
CA SER A 103 -11.09 12.23 11.63
C SER A 103 -9.84 11.87 12.45
N SER A 104 -9.51 10.59 12.56
CA SER A 104 -8.31 10.07 13.22
C SER A 104 -7.01 10.28 12.41
N PHE A 105 -7.07 10.91 11.23
CA PHE A 105 -5.91 11.31 10.43
C PHE A 105 -5.71 12.84 10.37
N ALA A 106 -6.36 13.60 11.26
CA ALA A 106 -6.18 15.05 11.41
C ALA A 106 -5.28 15.40 12.60
#